data_AF-A0A1E9VT93-F1
#
_entry.id   AF-A0A1E9VT93-F1
#
_cell.length_a   1.000
_cell.length_b   1.000
_cell.length_c   1.000
_cell.angle_alpha   90.00
_cell.angle_beta   90.00
_cell.angle_gamma   90.00
#
_symmetry.space_group_name_H-M   'P 1'
#
loop_
_entity.id
_entity.type
_entity.pdbx_description
1 polymer ?
#
loop_
_entity_poly.entity_id
_entity_poly.type
_entity_poly.pdbx_seq_one_letter_code
_entity_poly.pdbx_strand_id
1 'polypeptide(L)'
;MKKRYKLVIALLNITLLFSLSACGKTNEEVTANIADPMIKKATTLEVYVANGKLTNYVENAAKIYNRKTGANIDLKIVNVASGTATVQMITPKLVTHEDMPDIISMADTSAAGVLEKFQDAFYSADEYGFYDKYGDQFYDQKLNILRQQTSNETIIPWASDFTPALCYYQPKKFAEIGVDFEEISSWEEYIQVAKALKEKTGSFGIALPESGDQELFINMLAQQNQSLLDEEGNIRLNTKEAKHAAKLIKEMIDSDIVHFYGAQDAEKAFQESAMFVAGGWYATNMSLNFPDASDKWRMAPLIPFSKENPGKGAVSGGSSFYVPKDAKNPQVAQQFLTFMLTDEECLANALELGVATSNSLAYQTEAAEKKFDY
;
A
#
# COMPACT_ATOMS: atom_id res chain seq x y z
N MET A 1 86.49 -35.98 -15.54
CA MET A 1 86.73 -36.29 -14.12
C MET A 1 85.62 -35.69 -13.28
N LYS A 2 85.09 -36.49 -12.35
CA LYS A 2 83.84 -36.32 -11.60
C LYS A 2 83.85 -35.10 -10.66
N LYS A 3 82.69 -34.45 -10.49
CA LYS A 3 82.08 -34.26 -9.16
C LYS A 3 80.57 -33.95 -9.29
N ARG A 4 79.79 -34.76 -8.58
CA ARG A 4 78.33 -34.65 -8.33
C ARG A 4 78.10 -33.98 -6.97
N TYR A 5 76.81 -33.70 -6.69
CA TYR A 5 76.15 -33.31 -5.42
C TYR A 5 76.01 -31.78 -5.22
N LYS A 6 74.87 -31.19 -4.86
CA LYS A 6 73.60 -31.65 -4.25
C LYS A 6 72.47 -30.64 -4.50
N LEU A 7 71.24 -31.13 -4.45
CA LEU A 7 69.94 -30.43 -4.35
C LEU A 7 69.92 -29.36 -3.22
N VAL A 8 69.32 -28.19 -3.46
CA VAL A 8 68.50 -27.44 -2.49
C VAL A 8 67.39 -26.71 -3.25
N ILE A 9 66.15 -27.03 -2.88
CA ILE A 9 64.91 -26.35 -3.29
C ILE A 9 64.75 -25.11 -2.40
N ALA A 10 64.48 -23.95 -3.00
CA ALA A 10 63.86 -22.83 -2.31
C ALA A 10 62.92 -22.11 -3.30
N LEU A 11 61.62 -22.22 -3.01
CA LEU A 11 60.57 -21.42 -3.61
C LEU A 11 60.84 -19.93 -3.35
N LEU A 12 60.65 -19.08 -4.36
CA LEU A 12 60.01 -17.78 -4.13
C LEU A 12 59.29 -17.31 -5.38
N ASN A 13 58.02 -16.96 -5.15
CA ASN A 13 57.02 -16.44 -6.06
C ASN A 13 57.50 -15.24 -6.88
N ILE A 14 57.10 -15.18 -8.15
CA ILE A 14 56.38 -14.07 -8.80
C ILE A 14 55.90 -14.62 -10.16
N THR A 15 54.60 -14.89 -10.26
CA THR A 15 53.92 -14.95 -11.56
C THR A 15 52.86 -13.88 -11.55
N LEU A 16 53.17 -12.76 -12.21
CA LEU A 16 52.17 -11.90 -12.82
C LEU A 16 51.32 -12.77 -13.74
N LEU A 17 50.02 -12.83 -13.49
CA LEU A 17 49.03 -13.26 -14.46
C LEU A 17 47.88 -12.25 -14.43
N PHE A 18 48.04 -11.22 -15.26
CA PHE A 18 46.89 -10.57 -15.88
C PHE A 18 46.28 -11.59 -16.84
N SER A 19 45.06 -12.02 -16.53
CA SER A 19 44.17 -12.62 -17.50
C SER A 19 42.81 -11.96 -17.37
N LEU A 20 42.49 -11.15 -18.37
CA LEU A 20 41.13 -10.76 -18.71
C LEU A 20 40.27 -12.01 -18.85
N SER A 21 39.14 -12.05 -18.14
CA SER A 21 37.96 -12.84 -18.46
C SER A 21 36.80 -11.89 -18.19
N ALA A 22 36.27 -11.24 -19.23
CA ALA A 22 35.24 -11.75 -20.13
C ALA A 22 33.90 -11.94 -19.41
N CYS A 23 32.90 -11.21 -19.91
CA CYS A 23 31.53 -11.15 -19.43
C CYS A 23 30.96 -12.53 -19.05
N GLY A 24 30.73 -12.71 -17.76
CA GLY A 24 29.79 -13.66 -17.21
C GLY A 24 29.21 -13.03 -15.95
N LYS A 25 28.00 -12.48 -16.03
CA LYS A 25 27.24 -12.06 -14.84
C LYS A 25 26.86 -13.33 -14.07
N THR A 26 27.75 -13.81 -13.21
CA THR A 26 27.34 -14.48 -11.98
C THR A 26 27.42 -13.41 -10.91
N ASN A 27 26.33 -12.69 -10.71
CA ASN A 27 26.15 -11.90 -9.50
C ASN A 27 26.16 -12.90 -8.35
N GLU A 28 27.22 -12.92 -7.54
CA GLU A 28 27.08 -13.48 -6.19
C GLU A 28 25.96 -12.69 -5.51
N GLU A 29 24.93 -13.39 -5.08
CA GLU A 29 23.81 -12.82 -4.34
C GLU A 29 24.34 -12.35 -2.99
N VAL A 30 24.75 -11.08 -2.90
CA VAL A 30 25.14 -10.47 -1.63
C VAL A 30 23.85 -10.18 -0.87
N THR A 31 23.47 -11.10 0.01
CA THR A 31 22.36 -10.94 0.95
C THR A 31 22.71 -9.82 1.93
N ALA A 32 22.00 -8.69 1.85
CA ALA A 32 22.15 -7.59 2.80
C ALA A 32 21.51 -7.97 4.14
N ASN A 33 22.03 -7.45 5.23
CA ASN A 33 21.45 -7.58 6.56
C ASN A 33 21.25 -6.21 7.20
N ILE A 34 20.21 -6.06 8.03
CA ILE A 34 19.90 -4.82 8.74
C ILE A 34 21.03 -4.31 9.66
N ALA A 35 21.92 -5.19 10.11
CA ALA A 35 23.08 -4.84 10.92
C ALA A 35 24.28 -4.34 10.09
N ASP A 36 24.21 -4.42 8.76
CA ASP A 36 25.32 -4.01 7.90
C ASP A 36 25.65 -2.52 8.04
N PRO A 37 26.94 -2.15 7.93
CA PRO A 37 27.33 -0.75 7.93
C PRO A 37 26.61 0.05 6.84
N MET A 38 26.19 1.25 7.19
CA MET A 38 25.53 2.14 6.26
C MET A 38 26.43 2.52 5.08
N ILE A 39 25.89 2.43 3.87
CA ILE A 39 26.57 2.79 2.64
C ILE A 39 26.45 4.31 2.43
N LYS A 40 27.60 5.00 2.38
CA LYS A 40 27.66 6.48 2.17
C LYS A 40 28.10 6.89 0.78
N LYS A 41 28.38 5.92 -0.09
CA LYS A 41 28.79 6.19 -1.47
C LYS A 41 27.64 6.88 -2.22
N ALA A 42 27.96 7.94 -2.96
CA ALA A 42 27.01 8.63 -3.83
C ALA A 42 26.30 7.63 -4.75
N THR A 43 24.97 7.57 -4.68
CA THR A 43 24.15 6.57 -5.35
C THR A 43 22.85 7.19 -5.85
N THR A 44 22.46 6.93 -7.10
CA THR A 44 21.12 7.31 -7.59
C THR A 44 20.21 6.09 -7.56
N LEU A 45 19.07 6.19 -6.87
CA LEU A 45 18.04 5.15 -6.83
C LEU A 45 16.93 5.45 -7.83
N GLU A 46 16.62 4.52 -8.72
CA GLU A 46 15.42 4.59 -9.55
C GLU A 46 14.21 4.06 -8.78
N VAL A 47 13.17 4.89 -8.64
CA VAL A 47 12.01 4.58 -7.79
C VAL A 47 10.72 4.69 -8.57
N TYR A 48 9.94 3.61 -8.60
CA TYR A 48 8.61 3.58 -9.20
C TYR A 48 7.57 3.77 -8.10
N VAL A 49 6.86 4.90 -8.11
CA VAL A 49 5.93 5.27 -7.03
C VAL A 49 4.76 6.08 -7.57
N ALA A 50 3.62 6.03 -6.88
CA ALA A 50 2.46 6.83 -7.25
C ALA A 50 2.76 8.34 -7.13
N ASN A 51 2.25 9.10 -8.09
CA ASN A 51 2.34 10.55 -8.09
C ASN A 51 1.64 11.15 -6.86
N GLY A 52 2.01 12.39 -6.51
CA GLY A 52 1.42 13.12 -5.39
C GLY A 52 2.05 12.74 -4.05
N LYS A 53 1.22 12.44 -3.05
CA LYS A 53 1.67 12.31 -1.65
C LYS A 53 2.78 11.28 -1.43
N LEU A 54 2.74 10.14 -2.11
CA LEU A 54 3.77 9.11 -1.97
C LEU A 54 5.10 9.54 -2.60
N THR A 55 5.08 10.17 -3.76
CA THR A 55 6.29 10.76 -4.35
C THR A 55 6.90 11.80 -3.43
N ASN A 56 6.10 12.74 -2.94
CA ASN A 56 6.56 13.78 -2.02
C ASN A 56 7.14 13.18 -0.73
N TYR A 57 6.53 12.11 -0.21
CA TYR A 57 7.01 11.40 0.96
C TYR A 57 8.41 10.82 0.72
N VAL A 58 8.59 10.05 -0.36
CA VAL A 58 9.87 9.41 -0.68
C VAL A 58 10.97 10.46 -0.92
N GLU A 59 10.67 11.54 -1.64
CA GLU A 59 11.63 12.63 -1.89
C GLU A 59 12.03 13.37 -0.62
N ASN A 60 11.08 13.67 0.28
CA ASN A 60 11.39 14.31 1.54
C ASN A 60 12.17 13.37 2.47
N ALA A 61 11.81 12.09 2.51
CA ALA A 61 12.53 11.08 3.28
C ALA A 61 13.99 10.94 2.81
N ALA A 62 14.26 11.01 1.50
CA ALA A 62 15.64 10.97 1.01
C ALA A 62 16.49 12.17 1.48
N LYS A 63 15.89 13.37 1.54
CA LYS A 63 16.56 14.56 2.09
C LYS A 63 16.85 14.39 3.58
N ILE A 64 15.87 13.90 4.35
CA ILE A 64 16.01 13.63 5.79
C ILE A 64 17.10 12.57 6.02
N TYR A 65 17.08 11.49 5.24
CA TYR A 65 18.06 10.41 5.28
C TYR A 65 19.48 10.91 5.06
N ASN A 66 19.73 11.63 3.95
CA ASN A 66 21.04 12.20 3.67
C ASN A 66 21.52 13.12 4.80
N ARG A 67 20.65 13.99 5.31
CA ARG A 67 20.98 14.95 6.36
C ARG A 67 21.31 14.27 7.69
N LYS A 68 20.49 13.31 8.15
CA LYS A 68 20.64 12.70 9.49
C LYS A 68 21.74 11.65 9.54
N THR A 69 22.05 11.01 8.42
CA THR A 69 22.96 9.87 8.39
C THR A 69 24.31 10.14 7.73
N GLY A 70 24.39 11.21 6.92
CA GLY A 70 25.53 11.52 6.07
C GLY A 70 25.65 10.56 4.87
N ALA A 71 24.57 9.85 4.52
CA ALA A 71 24.44 9.19 3.22
C ALA A 71 24.33 10.23 2.08
N ASN A 72 24.45 9.74 0.85
CA ASN A 72 24.36 10.57 -0.35
C ASN A 72 23.57 9.83 -1.43
N ILE A 73 22.25 9.82 -1.29
CA ILE A 73 21.35 9.28 -2.30
C ILE A 73 20.66 10.40 -3.08
N ASP A 74 20.55 10.20 -4.39
CA ASP A 74 19.65 10.95 -5.28
C ASP A 74 18.54 10.02 -5.76
N LEU A 75 17.39 10.58 -6.11
CA LEU A 75 16.25 9.81 -6.61
C LEU A 75 15.96 10.12 -8.08
N LYS A 76 15.74 9.08 -8.87
CA LYS A 76 15.14 9.16 -10.20
C LYS A 76 13.73 8.58 -10.12
N ILE A 77 12.74 9.45 -9.91
CA ILE A 77 11.34 9.06 -9.78
C ILE A 77 10.72 8.74 -11.15
N VAL A 78 10.00 7.62 -11.22
CA VAL A 78 9.05 7.31 -12.29
C VAL A 78 7.66 7.21 -11.67
N ASN A 79 6.81 8.16 -12.03
CA ASN A 79 5.44 8.20 -11.53
C ASN A 79 4.57 7.13 -12.20
N VAL A 80 4.08 6.19 -11.41
CA VAL A 80 3.20 5.11 -11.87
C VAL A 80 2.23 4.72 -10.75
N ALA A 81 0.96 4.54 -11.07
CA ALA A 81 -0.05 4.18 -10.06
C ALA A 81 0.20 2.77 -9.51
N SER A 82 0.23 2.64 -8.17
CA SER A 82 0.66 1.43 -7.46
C SER A 82 -0.15 0.15 -7.72
N GLY A 83 -1.32 0.25 -8.37
CA GLY A 83 -2.14 -0.91 -8.75
C GLY A 83 -1.73 -1.53 -10.09
N THR A 84 -2.72 -1.74 -10.96
CA THR A 84 -2.56 -2.39 -12.27
C THR A 84 -1.46 -1.80 -13.15
N ALA A 85 -1.27 -0.48 -13.14
CA ALA A 85 -0.28 0.19 -13.98
C ALA A 85 1.15 -0.23 -13.62
N THR A 86 1.50 -0.27 -12.32
CA THR A 86 2.80 -0.76 -11.88
C THR A 86 2.99 -2.23 -12.26
N VAL A 87 1.99 -3.09 -12.01
CA VAL A 87 2.07 -4.53 -12.37
C VAL A 87 2.35 -4.71 -13.86
N GLN A 88 1.59 -4.03 -14.73
CA GLN A 88 1.79 -4.08 -16.18
C GLN A 88 3.17 -3.58 -16.62
N MET A 89 3.74 -2.60 -15.92
CA MET A 89 5.06 -2.05 -16.22
C MET A 89 6.19 -3.00 -15.81
N ILE A 90 6.07 -3.70 -14.69
CA ILE A 90 7.15 -4.51 -14.13
C ILE A 90 7.10 -5.98 -14.57
N THR A 91 5.92 -6.57 -14.83
CA THR A 91 5.80 -7.98 -15.19
C THR A 91 6.61 -8.37 -16.43
N PRO A 92 6.61 -7.59 -17.54
CA PRO A 92 7.46 -7.92 -18.69
C PRO A 92 8.94 -7.98 -18.32
N LYS A 93 9.42 -7.04 -17.50
CA LYS A 93 10.82 -6.98 -17.03
C LYS A 93 11.19 -8.18 -16.16
N LEU A 94 10.29 -8.60 -15.28
CA LEU A 94 10.46 -9.79 -14.45
C LEU A 94 10.56 -11.07 -15.29
N VAL A 95 9.77 -11.17 -16.37
CA VAL A 95 9.81 -12.32 -17.29
C VAL A 95 11.09 -12.34 -18.13
N THR A 96 11.57 -11.17 -18.56
CA THR A 96 12.74 -11.04 -19.43
C THR A 96 14.07 -10.89 -18.68
N HIS A 97 14.04 -10.84 -17.34
CA HIS A 97 15.19 -10.54 -16.49
C HIS A 97 15.92 -9.25 -16.91
N GLU A 98 15.13 -8.23 -17.24
CA GLU A 98 15.64 -6.89 -17.54
C GLU A 98 16.00 -6.13 -16.27
N ASP A 99 16.83 -5.09 -16.40
CA ASP A 99 17.12 -4.15 -15.33
C ASP A 99 15.80 -3.61 -14.73
N MET A 100 15.68 -3.79 -13.41
CA MET A 100 14.56 -3.33 -12.60
C MET A 100 14.90 -1.99 -11.90
N PRO A 101 13.90 -1.15 -11.56
CA PRO A 101 14.12 -0.05 -10.64
C PRO A 101 14.61 -0.53 -9.28
N ASP A 102 15.27 0.33 -8.53
CA ASP A 102 15.79 0.01 -7.20
C ASP A 102 14.68 -0.15 -6.15
N ILE A 103 13.58 0.60 -6.29
CA ILE A 103 12.42 0.54 -5.39
C ILE A 103 11.13 0.60 -6.21
N ILE A 104 10.14 -0.22 -5.83
CA ILE A 104 8.80 -0.22 -6.44
C ILE A 104 7.75 -0.10 -5.33
N SER A 105 6.81 0.82 -5.46
CA SER A 105 5.57 0.85 -4.68
C SER A 105 4.49 0.05 -5.41
N MET A 106 3.89 -0.92 -4.72
CA MET A 106 2.71 -1.65 -5.20
C MET A 106 1.61 -1.65 -4.15
N ALA A 107 0.36 -1.55 -4.60
CA ALA A 107 -0.81 -1.82 -3.77
C ALA A 107 -0.76 -3.28 -3.32
N ASP A 108 -1.01 -3.56 -2.04
CA ASP A 108 -0.83 -4.90 -1.49
C ASP A 108 -1.73 -5.94 -2.17
N THR A 109 -2.93 -5.53 -2.58
CA THR A 109 -3.86 -6.38 -3.34
C THR A 109 -3.33 -6.78 -4.71
N SER A 110 -2.58 -5.89 -5.37
CA SER A 110 -1.97 -6.15 -6.68
C SER A 110 -0.68 -6.96 -6.56
N ALA A 111 0.07 -6.76 -5.48
CA ALA A 111 1.34 -7.44 -5.24
C ALA A 111 1.17 -8.94 -4.99
N ALA A 112 0.07 -9.39 -4.39
CA ALA A 112 -0.20 -10.81 -4.14
C ALA A 112 -0.07 -11.67 -5.42
N GLY A 113 -0.68 -11.24 -6.53
CA GLY A 113 -0.59 -11.96 -7.81
C GLY A 113 0.78 -11.85 -8.50
N VAL A 114 1.58 -10.83 -8.18
CA VAL A 114 2.97 -10.72 -8.63
C VAL A 114 3.85 -11.69 -7.85
N LEU A 115 3.74 -11.70 -6.52
CA LEU A 115 4.53 -12.55 -5.64
C LEU A 115 4.23 -14.04 -5.84
N GLU A 116 2.99 -14.42 -6.14
CA GLU A 116 2.63 -15.81 -6.49
C GLU A 116 3.54 -16.40 -7.59
N LYS A 117 4.00 -15.56 -8.54
CA LYS A 117 4.83 -15.99 -9.68
C LYS A 117 6.29 -15.58 -9.57
N PHE A 118 6.57 -14.47 -8.90
CA PHE A 118 7.87 -13.79 -8.94
C PHE A 118 8.41 -13.43 -7.56
N GLN A 119 7.94 -14.08 -6.48
CA GLN A 119 8.46 -13.94 -5.12
C GLN A 119 9.99 -13.85 -5.09
N ASP A 120 10.66 -14.82 -5.73
CA ASP A 120 12.13 -14.97 -5.65
C ASP A 120 12.89 -13.86 -6.39
N ALA A 121 12.19 -13.02 -7.17
CA ALA A 121 12.76 -11.86 -7.85
C ALA A 121 12.87 -10.61 -6.95
N PHE A 122 12.41 -10.68 -5.70
CA PHE A 122 12.48 -9.60 -4.73
C PHE A 122 13.29 -10.00 -3.49
N TYR A 123 13.92 -9.03 -2.85
CA TYR A 123 14.51 -9.22 -1.52
C TYR A 123 13.40 -9.29 -0.46
N SER A 124 13.62 -10.14 0.55
CA SER A 124 12.71 -10.31 1.69
C SER A 124 13.06 -9.35 2.83
N ALA A 125 12.10 -8.55 3.26
CA ALA A 125 12.24 -7.69 4.43
C ALA A 125 12.36 -8.48 5.74
N ASP A 126 11.72 -9.66 5.84
CA ASP A 126 11.91 -10.60 6.95
C ASP A 126 13.35 -11.12 6.98
N GLU A 127 13.87 -11.66 5.87
CA GLU A 127 15.24 -12.22 5.82
C GLU A 127 16.32 -11.15 6.01
N TYR A 128 16.03 -9.92 5.61
CA TYR A 128 16.88 -8.76 5.89
C TYR A 128 16.95 -8.42 7.39
N GLY A 129 15.97 -8.86 8.19
CA GLY A 129 15.85 -8.61 9.63
C GLY A 129 15.06 -7.35 9.98
N PHE A 130 14.26 -6.81 9.05
CA PHE A 130 13.47 -5.59 9.28
C PHE A 130 12.41 -5.79 10.35
N TYR A 131 11.59 -6.84 10.21
CA TYR A 131 10.48 -7.10 11.12
C TYR A 131 10.91 -7.72 12.44
N ASP A 132 12.06 -8.41 12.49
CA ASP A 132 12.68 -8.82 13.77
C ASP A 132 13.03 -7.62 14.66
N LYS A 133 13.42 -6.50 14.04
CA LYS A 133 13.86 -5.30 14.75
C LYS A 133 12.75 -4.28 14.99
N TYR A 134 11.85 -4.12 14.03
CA TYR A 134 10.87 -3.04 14.02
C TYR A 134 9.41 -3.53 13.93
N GLY A 135 9.17 -4.83 13.85
CA GLY A 135 7.84 -5.38 13.58
C GLY A 135 6.80 -5.05 14.65
N ASP A 136 7.21 -4.87 15.91
CA ASP A 136 6.35 -4.45 17.02
C ASP A 136 5.79 -3.04 16.87
N GLN A 137 6.38 -2.23 15.98
CA GLN A 137 5.93 -0.89 15.67
C GLN A 137 4.82 -0.89 14.61
N PHE A 138 4.62 -1.99 13.87
CA PHE A 138 3.63 -2.07 12.80
C PHE A 138 2.32 -2.69 13.28
N TYR A 139 1.20 -2.28 12.68
CA TYR A 139 -0.09 -2.92 12.97
C TYR A 139 -0.08 -4.38 12.53
N ASP A 140 -0.46 -5.29 13.43
CA ASP A 140 -0.58 -6.73 13.17
C ASP A 140 -1.43 -7.03 11.93
N GLN A 141 -2.50 -6.25 11.71
CA GLN A 141 -3.38 -6.41 10.55
C GLN A 141 -2.64 -6.18 9.23
N LYS A 142 -1.75 -5.17 9.16
CA LYS A 142 -0.92 -4.93 7.99
C LYS A 142 0.04 -6.09 7.79
N LEU A 143 0.74 -6.53 8.84
CA LEU A 143 1.70 -7.63 8.73
C LEU A 143 1.00 -8.93 8.29
N ASN A 144 -0.18 -9.23 8.82
CA ASN A 144 -0.96 -10.42 8.44
C ASN A 144 -1.42 -10.38 6.99
N ILE A 145 -1.72 -9.21 6.42
CA ILE A 145 -2.01 -9.07 4.99
C ILE A 145 -0.77 -9.42 4.17
N LEU A 146 0.39 -8.90 4.57
CA LEU A 146 1.63 -9.13 3.82
C LEU A 146 2.10 -10.60 3.90
N ARG A 147 1.95 -11.25 5.07
CA ARG A 147 2.23 -12.69 5.23
C ARG A 147 1.40 -13.55 4.28
N GLN A 148 0.13 -13.21 4.07
CA GLN A 148 -0.76 -13.95 3.18
C GLN A 148 -0.43 -13.81 1.69
N GLN A 149 0.52 -12.94 1.31
CA GLN A 149 0.94 -12.80 -0.09
C GLN A 149 1.92 -13.89 -0.53
N THR A 150 2.47 -14.67 0.41
CA THR A 150 3.44 -15.74 0.16
C THR A 150 2.97 -17.03 0.81
N SER A 151 3.32 -18.18 0.23
CA SER A 151 2.91 -19.48 0.74
C SER A 151 3.60 -19.89 2.04
N ASN A 152 4.73 -19.26 2.37
CA ASN A 152 5.55 -19.53 3.55
C ASN A 152 5.42 -18.42 4.61
N GLU A 153 4.44 -17.53 4.47
CA GLU A 153 4.21 -16.39 5.37
C GLU A 153 5.39 -15.42 5.51
N THR A 154 6.39 -15.49 4.63
CA THR A 154 7.52 -14.56 4.63
C THR A 154 7.07 -13.21 4.09
N ILE A 155 7.32 -12.15 4.86
CA ILE A 155 7.03 -10.78 4.45
C ILE A 155 8.14 -10.29 3.53
N ILE A 156 7.79 -10.22 2.24
CA ILE A 156 8.68 -9.70 1.20
C ILE A 156 8.86 -8.17 1.27
N PRO A 157 7.79 -7.36 1.31
CA PRO A 157 7.96 -5.91 1.20
C PRO A 157 8.24 -5.21 2.51
N TRP A 158 8.69 -3.96 2.39
CA TRP A 158 8.67 -2.98 3.47
C TRP A 158 7.31 -2.29 3.51
N ALA A 159 6.55 -2.52 4.59
CA ALA A 159 5.21 -1.99 4.78
C ALA A 159 5.19 -0.45 4.79
N SER A 160 4.36 0.16 3.94
CA SER A 160 4.22 1.62 3.84
C SER A 160 2.97 2.14 4.53
N ASP A 161 1.83 2.08 3.86
CA ASP A 161 0.56 2.65 4.30
C ASP A 161 -0.53 1.58 4.40
N PHE A 162 -1.51 1.86 5.26
CA PHE A 162 -2.59 0.94 5.60
C PHE A 162 -3.81 1.75 6.04
N THR A 163 -4.93 1.60 5.34
CA THR A 163 -6.13 2.40 5.63
C THR A 163 -7.39 1.57 5.81
N PRO A 164 -8.31 1.99 6.70
CA PRO A 164 -9.66 1.43 6.73
C PRO A 164 -10.47 1.93 5.53
N ALA A 165 -11.52 1.19 5.19
CA ALA A 165 -12.64 1.70 4.42
C ALA A 165 -13.45 2.69 5.26
N LEU A 166 -13.86 3.79 4.64
CA LEU A 166 -14.56 4.90 5.29
C LEU A 166 -15.73 5.37 4.45
N CYS A 167 -16.72 5.93 5.15
CA CYS A 167 -17.81 6.67 4.56
C CYS A 167 -17.37 8.12 4.37
N TYR A 168 -17.41 8.60 3.13
CA TYR A 168 -17.31 10.01 2.80
C TYR A 168 -18.73 10.49 2.54
N TYR A 169 -19.22 11.44 3.32
CA TYR A 169 -20.64 11.83 3.30
C TYR A 169 -20.83 13.34 3.36
N GLN A 170 -22.00 13.82 2.95
CA GLN A 170 -22.37 15.24 2.96
C GLN A 170 -23.38 15.54 4.09
N PRO A 171 -22.96 16.05 5.28
CA PRO A 171 -23.84 16.20 6.44
C PRO A 171 -25.09 17.04 6.18
N LYS A 172 -24.96 18.12 5.38
CA LYS A 172 -26.07 19.01 5.04
C LYS A 172 -27.22 18.28 4.34
N LYS A 173 -26.93 17.29 3.49
CA LYS A 173 -27.95 16.49 2.80
C LYS A 173 -28.77 15.65 3.77
N PHE A 174 -28.14 15.03 4.77
CA PHE A 174 -28.86 14.29 5.81
C PHE A 174 -29.65 15.21 6.74
N ALA A 175 -29.08 16.37 7.11
CA ALA A 175 -29.75 17.36 7.95
C ALA A 175 -31.04 17.93 7.31
N GLU A 176 -31.10 18.07 5.98
CA GLU A 176 -32.31 18.51 5.25
C GLU A 176 -33.52 17.60 5.49
N ILE A 177 -33.29 16.33 5.80
CA ILE A 177 -34.35 15.35 6.11
C ILE A 177 -34.47 15.07 7.62
N GLY A 178 -33.72 15.80 8.45
CA GLY A 178 -33.73 15.67 9.90
C GLY A 178 -32.96 14.46 10.42
N VAL A 179 -31.98 13.95 9.66
CA VAL A 179 -31.17 12.79 10.03
C VAL A 179 -29.74 13.24 10.34
N ASP A 180 -29.19 12.75 11.46
CA ASP A 180 -27.76 12.76 11.70
C ASP A 180 -27.15 11.47 11.12
N PHE A 181 -26.13 11.62 10.30
CA PHE A 181 -25.49 10.49 9.62
C PHE A 181 -24.83 9.52 10.60
N GLU A 182 -24.20 10.04 11.66
CA GLU A 182 -23.45 9.23 12.62
C GLU A 182 -24.35 8.36 13.52
N GLU A 183 -25.64 8.68 13.59
CA GLU A 183 -26.65 7.90 14.34
C GLU A 183 -27.19 6.69 13.55
N ILE A 184 -26.83 6.56 12.27
CA ILE A 184 -27.27 5.43 11.43
C ILE A 184 -26.56 4.15 11.89
N SER A 185 -27.35 3.15 12.27
CA SER A 185 -26.88 1.96 13.01
C SER A 185 -26.87 0.66 12.20
N SER A 186 -27.29 0.70 10.93
CA SER A 186 -27.29 -0.47 10.03
C SER A 186 -27.33 -0.06 8.56
N TRP A 187 -26.89 -0.96 7.67
CA TRP A 187 -27.06 -0.76 6.22
C TRP A 187 -28.54 -0.73 5.81
N GLU A 188 -29.39 -1.53 6.45
CA GLU A 188 -30.84 -1.49 6.21
C GLU A 188 -31.45 -0.13 6.59
N GLU A 189 -31.05 0.44 7.73
CA GLU A 189 -31.45 1.79 8.15
C GLU A 189 -30.94 2.85 7.16
N TYR A 190 -29.66 2.76 6.76
CA TYR A 190 -29.10 3.64 5.74
C TYR A 190 -29.90 3.62 4.43
N ILE A 191 -30.31 2.43 3.97
CA ILE A 191 -31.14 2.28 2.76
C ILE A 191 -32.48 3.01 2.91
N GLN A 192 -33.14 2.95 4.08
CA GLN A 192 -34.38 3.68 4.32
C GLN A 192 -34.15 5.20 4.33
N VAL A 193 -33.09 5.65 5.01
CA VAL A 193 -32.68 7.07 5.04
C VAL A 193 -32.40 7.58 3.62
N ALA A 194 -31.66 6.82 2.82
CA ALA A 194 -31.33 7.16 1.44
C ALA A 194 -32.57 7.23 0.54
N LYS A 195 -33.56 6.34 0.72
CA LYS A 195 -34.85 6.42 0.01
C LYS A 195 -35.59 7.71 0.35
N ALA A 196 -35.69 8.04 1.65
CA ALA A 196 -36.34 9.28 2.10
C ALA A 196 -35.60 10.53 1.61
N LEU A 197 -34.27 10.48 1.55
CA LEU A 197 -33.43 11.54 1.00
C LEU A 197 -33.70 11.75 -0.49
N LYS A 198 -33.74 10.66 -1.25
CA LYS A 198 -34.02 10.68 -2.70
C LYS A 198 -35.40 11.27 -2.97
N GLU A 199 -36.43 10.85 -2.23
CA GLU A 199 -37.80 11.34 -2.37
C GLU A 199 -37.91 12.84 -2.08
N LYS A 200 -37.26 13.33 -1.01
CA LYS A 200 -37.38 14.72 -0.57
C LYS A 200 -36.51 15.71 -1.34
N THR A 201 -35.33 15.28 -1.79
CA THR A 201 -34.29 16.18 -2.32
C THR A 201 -33.86 15.86 -3.75
N GLY A 202 -34.18 14.67 -4.26
CA GLY A 202 -33.66 14.16 -5.53
C GLY A 202 -32.21 13.65 -5.47
N SER A 203 -31.48 13.88 -4.37
CA SER A 203 -30.11 13.40 -4.19
C SER A 203 -30.05 11.88 -4.16
N PHE A 204 -29.04 11.30 -4.82
CA PHE A 204 -28.73 9.88 -4.67
C PHE A 204 -28.18 9.60 -3.27
N GLY A 205 -28.42 8.40 -2.74
CA GLY A 205 -27.87 7.98 -1.46
C GLY A 205 -26.37 7.71 -1.56
N ILE A 206 -25.99 6.87 -2.53
CA ILE A 206 -24.63 6.35 -2.66
C ILE A 206 -24.16 6.36 -4.12
N ALA A 207 -22.89 6.69 -4.36
CA ALA A 207 -22.26 6.52 -5.68
C ALA A 207 -21.56 5.16 -5.78
N LEU A 208 -21.81 4.39 -6.85
CA LEU A 208 -21.17 3.10 -7.12
C LEU A 208 -20.66 3.01 -8.56
N PRO A 209 -19.55 2.30 -8.84
CA PRO A 209 -19.08 2.10 -10.20
C PRO A 209 -20.02 1.21 -11.03
N GLU A 210 -20.20 1.53 -12.31
CA GLU A 210 -21.01 0.73 -13.26
C GLU A 210 -20.50 -0.70 -13.44
N SER A 211 -19.20 -0.94 -13.23
CA SER A 211 -18.59 -2.27 -13.28
C SER A 211 -19.01 -3.18 -12.12
N GLY A 212 -19.75 -2.65 -11.14
CA GLY A 212 -19.99 -3.27 -9.86
C GLY A 212 -18.89 -2.93 -8.85
N ASP A 213 -19.30 -2.75 -7.59
CA ASP A 213 -18.40 -2.41 -6.49
C ASP A 213 -17.95 -3.66 -5.72
N GLN A 214 -16.83 -4.23 -6.17
CA GLN A 214 -16.23 -5.37 -5.48
C GLN A 214 -15.74 -4.99 -4.07
N GLU A 215 -15.30 -3.74 -3.88
CA GLU A 215 -14.71 -3.30 -2.62
C GLU A 215 -15.79 -3.17 -1.54
N LEU A 216 -16.94 -2.54 -1.85
CA LEU A 216 -18.06 -2.46 -0.93
C LEU A 216 -18.58 -3.85 -0.54
N PHE A 217 -18.65 -4.78 -1.49
CA PHE A 217 -19.04 -6.16 -1.21
C PHE A 217 -18.06 -6.83 -0.24
N ILE A 218 -16.75 -6.76 -0.51
CA ILE A 218 -15.72 -7.32 0.38
C ILE A 218 -15.75 -6.65 1.76
N ASN A 219 -15.99 -5.34 1.83
CA ASN A 219 -16.12 -4.62 3.08
C ASN A 219 -17.31 -5.15 3.90
N MET A 220 -18.47 -5.35 3.28
CA MET A 220 -19.65 -5.94 3.94
C MET A 220 -19.42 -7.39 4.38
N LEU A 221 -18.62 -8.17 3.65
CA LEU A 221 -18.20 -9.51 4.09
C LEU A 221 -17.30 -9.42 5.33
N ALA A 222 -16.30 -8.54 5.30
CA ALA A 222 -15.37 -8.33 6.40
C ALA A 222 -16.08 -7.84 7.67
N GLN A 223 -17.09 -6.97 7.55
CA GLN A 223 -17.93 -6.56 8.66
C GLN A 223 -18.66 -7.75 9.31
N GLN A 224 -18.99 -8.78 8.54
CA GLN A 224 -19.59 -10.03 9.02
C GLN A 224 -18.53 -11.06 9.48
N ASN A 225 -17.26 -10.66 9.58
CA ASN A 225 -16.13 -11.54 9.93
C ASN A 225 -15.96 -12.71 8.94
N GLN A 226 -16.22 -12.46 7.65
CA GLN A 226 -16.04 -13.41 6.57
C GLN A 226 -15.09 -12.86 5.50
N SER A 227 -14.09 -13.68 5.13
CA SER A 227 -13.18 -13.40 4.01
C SER A 227 -13.74 -13.96 2.71
N LEU A 228 -13.43 -13.31 1.58
CA LEU A 228 -13.84 -13.77 0.24
C LEU A 228 -13.27 -15.16 -0.10
N LEU A 229 -12.06 -15.46 0.39
CA LEU A 229 -11.39 -16.76 0.22
C LEU A 229 -11.37 -17.53 1.55
N ASP A 230 -11.35 -18.87 1.51
CA ASP A 230 -10.98 -19.70 2.65
C ASP A 230 -9.45 -19.85 2.77
N GLU A 231 -9.01 -20.57 3.79
CA GLU A 231 -7.59 -20.83 4.08
C GLU A 231 -6.92 -21.62 2.95
N GLU A 232 -7.70 -22.41 2.20
CA GLU A 232 -7.26 -23.15 1.02
C GLU A 232 -7.30 -22.33 -0.28
N GLY A 233 -7.70 -21.05 -0.22
CA GLY A 233 -7.77 -20.15 -1.37
C GLY A 233 -9.02 -20.33 -2.25
N ASN A 234 -10.02 -21.11 -1.82
CA ASN A 234 -11.27 -21.27 -2.55
C ASN A 234 -12.21 -20.08 -2.29
N ILE A 235 -12.98 -19.72 -3.32
CA ILE A 235 -13.95 -18.63 -3.26
C ILE A 235 -15.17 -19.01 -2.40
N ARG A 236 -15.50 -18.16 -1.43
CA ARG A 236 -16.59 -18.33 -0.46
C ARG A 236 -17.80 -17.44 -0.74
N LEU A 237 -18.46 -17.65 -1.88
CA LEU A 237 -19.64 -16.86 -2.28
C LEU A 237 -20.99 -17.48 -1.90
N ASN A 238 -21.05 -18.79 -1.62
CA ASN A 238 -22.29 -19.49 -1.26
C ASN A 238 -22.54 -19.52 0.26
N THR A 239 -22.16 -18.47 0.98
CA THR A 239 -22.36 -18.33 2.43
C THR A 239 -23.60 -17.49 2.73
N LYS A 240 -24.08 -17.53 3.98
CA LYS A 240 -25.22 -16.66 4.39
C LYS A 240 -24.79 -15.19 4.40
N GLU A 241 -23.54 -14.93 4.74
CA GLU A 241 -22.92 -13.61 4.83
C GLU A 241 -22.80 -12.95 3.45
N ALA A 242 -22.30 -13.71 2.45
CA ALA A 242 -22.23 -13.26 1.07
C ALA A 242 -23.62 -12.98 0.47
N LYS A 243 -24.60 -13.83 0.76
CA LYS A 243 -25.99 -13.60 0.33
C LYS A 243 -26.60 -12.35 0.98
N HIS A 244 -26.31 -12.08 2.25
CA HIS A 244 -26.79 -10.88 2.94
C HIS A 244 -26.17 -9.61 2.35
N ALA A 245 -24.85 -9.57 2.18
CA ALA A 245 -24.16 -8.43 1.54
C ALA A 245 -24.69 -8.18 0.11
N ALA A 246 -24.83 -9.23 -0.70
CA ALA A 246 -25.38 -9.11 -2.05
C ALA A 246 -26.83 -8.62 -2.05
N LYS A 247 -27.65 -9.03 -1.06
CA LYS A 247 -29.03 -8.56 -0.92
C LYS A 247 -29.08 -7.08 -0.59
N LEU A 248 -28.21 -6.58 0.29
CA LEU A 248 -28.14 -5.14 0.63
C LEU A 248 -27.77 -4.31 -0.60
N ILE A 249 -26.72 -4.69 -1.32
CA ILE A 249 -26.32 -4.00 -2.57
C ILE A 249 -27.45 -4.04 -3.59
N LYS A 250 -28.10 -5.20 -3.77
CA LYS A 250 -29.26 -5.32 -4.66
C LYS A 250 -30.40 -4.41 -4.23
N GLU A 251 -30.70 -4.31 -2.94
CA GLU A 251 -31.76 -3.42 -2.45
C GLU A 251 -31.44 -1.95 -2.68
N MET A 252 -30.17 -1.53 -2.54
CA MET A 252 -29.75 -0.17 -2.91
C MET A 252 -30.04 0.13 -4.39
N ILE A 253 -29.69 -0.81 -5.27
CA ILE A 253 -29.92 -0.68 -6.72
C ILE A 253 -31.41 -0.68 -7.05
N ASP A 254 -32.17 -1.65 -6.55
CA ASP A 254 -33.61 -1.79 -6.80
C ASP A 254 -34.42 -0.61 -6.26
N SER A 255 -33.88 0.13 -5.28
CA SER A 255 -34.51 1.31 -4.68
C SER A 255 -34.18 2.64 -5.38
N ASP A 256 -33.42 2.61 -6.47
CA ASP A 256 -33.02 3.80 -7.25
C ASP A 256 -32.27 4.88 -6.42
N ILE A 257 -31.54 4.45 -5.39
CA ILE A 257 -30.72 5.34 -4.54
C ILE A 257 -29.25 5.38 -4.98
N VAL A 258 -28.86 4.57 -5.97
CA VAL A 258 -27.48 4.48 -6.46
C VAL A 258 -27.25 5.46 -7.63
N HIS A 259 -26.21 6.28 -7.53
CA HIS A 259 -25.65 6.98 -8.69
C HIS A 259 -24.53 6.13 -9.28
N PHE A 260 -24.77 5.54 -10.46
CA PHE A 260 -23.73 4.80 -11.15
C PHE A 260 -22.72 5.71 -11.86
N TYR A 261 -21.43 5.39 -11.78
CA TYR A 261 -20.39 6.15 -12.47
C TYR A 261 -19.40 5.28 -13.24
N GLY A 262 -18.92 5.81 -14.37
CA GLY A 262 -17.74 5.31 -15.08
C GLY A 262 -16.46 6.00 -14.63
N ALA A 263 -15.32 5.58 -15.16
CA ALA A 263 -14.00 6.08 -14.76
C ALA A 263 -13.81 7.60 -14.92
N GLN A 264 -14.55 8.26 -15.82
CA GLN A 264 -14.45 9.70 -16.10
C GLN A 264 -15.43 10.55 -15.28
N ASP A 265 -16.44 9.94 -14.65
CA ASP A 265 -17.58 10.67 -14.06
C ASP A 265 -17.68 10.50 -12.53
N ALA A 266 -16.70 9.84 -11.89
CA ALA A 266 -16.71 9.54 -10.47
C ALA A 266 -16.89 10.79 -9.60
N GLU A 267 -16.12 11.84 -9.86
CA GLU A 267 -16.17 13.08 -9.07
C GLU A 267 -17.54 13.76 -9.10
N LYS A 268 -18.16 13.79 -10.29
CA LYS A 268 -19.51 14.32 -10.46
C LYS A 268 -20.52 13.46 -9.70
N ALA A 269 -20.43 12.13 -9.84
CA ALA A 269 -21.33 11.22 -9.13
C ALA A 269 -21.21 11.33 -7.61
N PHE A 270 -20.01 11.55 -7.09
CA PHE A 270 -19.77 11.81 -5.67
C PHE A 270 -20.49 13.10 -5.23
N GLN A 271 -20.34 14.22 -5.93
CA GLN A 271 -21.01 15.48 -5.58
C GLN A 271 -22.55 15.39 -5.62
N GLU A 272 -23.11 14.60 -6.54
CA GLU A 272 -24.56 14.40 -6.67
C GLU A 272 -25.12 13.38 -5.66
N SER A 273 -24.27 12.56 -5.03
CA SER A 273 -24.64 11.56 -4.03
C SER A 273 -24.46 12.08 -2.60
N ALA A 274 -25.20 11.52 -1.65
CA ALA A 274 -25.07 11.86 -0.23
C ALA A 274 -23.82 11.24 0.40
N MET A 275 -23.33 10.15 -0.19
CA MET A 275 -22.18 9.39 0.27
C MET A 275 -21.47 8.69 -0.89
N PHE A 276 -20.19 8.37 -0.67
CA PHE A 276 -19.52 7.23 -1.28
C PHE A 276 -18.62 6.51 -0.24
N VAL A 277 -18.20 5.29 -0.56
CA VAL A 277 -17.24 4.52 0.26
C VAL A 277 -15.91 4.47 -0.46
N ALA A 278 -14.82 4.73 0.26
CA ALA A 278 -13.46 4.57 -0.24
C ALA A 278 -12.48 4.30 0.92
N GLY A 279 -11.26 3.90 0.62
CA GLY A 279 -10.21 3.83 1.64
C GLY A 279 -9.80 5.20 2.18
N GLY A 280 -9.16 5.23 3.34
CA GLY A 280 -8.65 6.46 3.97
C GLY A 280 -7.66 7.25 3.10
N TRP A 281 -7.08 6.62 2.08
CA TRP A 281 -6.25 7.30 1.08
C TRP A 281 -6.99 8.40 0.31
N TYR A 282 -8.33 8.33 0.19
CA TYR A 282 -9.12 9.32 -0.53
C TYR A 282 -9.27 10.64 0.26
N ALA A 283 -8.99 10.66 1.56
CA ALA A 283 -9.04 11.88 2.39
C ALA A 283 -8.18 13.02 1.81
N THR A 284 -6.98 12.72 1.33
CA THR A 284 -6.12 13.71 0.65
C THR A 284 -6.63 14.08 -0.74
N ASN A 285 -7.30 13.15 -1.42
CA ASN A 285 -7.88 13.39 -2.74
C ASN A 285 -9.11 14.28 -2.65
N MET A 286 -9.81 14.31 -1.51
CA MET A 286 -10.91 15.26 -1.27
C MET A 286 -10.44 16.71 -1.49
N SER A 287 -9.31 17.10 -0.90
CA SER A 287 -8.75 18.45 -1.06
C SER A 287 -8.31 18.76 -2.50
N LEU A 288 -7.92 17.74 -3.26
CA LEU A 288 -7.44 17.89 -4.64
C LEU A 288 -8.60 17.95 -5.65
N ASN A 289 -9.57 17.05 -5.48
CA ASN A 289 -10.66 16.85 -6.41
C ASN A 289 -11.85 17.76 -6.09
N PHE A 290 -11.99 18.16 -4.82
CA PHE A 290 -13.10 18.98 -4.33
C PHE A 290 -12.65 20.18 -3.48
N PRO A 291 -11.70 21.01 -3.94
CA PRO A 291 -11.10 22.09 -3.14
C PRO A 291 -12.12 23.09 -2.57
N ASP A 292 -13.23 23.31 -3.27
CA ASP A 292 -14.32 24.22 -2.87
C ASP A 292 -15.44 23.53 -2.06
N ALA A 293 -15.19 22.31 -1.55
CA ALA A 293 -16.17 21.49 -0.85
C ALA A 293 -15.72 21.03 0.55
N SER A 294 -14.69 21.64 1.13
CA SER A 294 -14.20 21.34 2.48
C SER A 294 -15.26 21.50 3.57
N ASP A 295 -16.21 22.43 3.40
CA ASP A 295 -17.33 22.61 4.32
C ASP A 295 -18.52 21.67 4.05
N LYS A 296 -18.45 20.86 2.99
CA LYS A 296 -19.58 20.03 2.51
C LYS A 296 -19.43 18.57 2.85
N TRP A 297 -18.21 18.06 2.95
CA TRP A 297 -17.93 16.65 3.14
C TRP A 297 -17.38 16.38 4.53
N ARG A 298 -17.66 15.20 5.07
CA ARG A 298 -17.07 14.66 6.29
C ARG A 298 -16.72 13.20 6.08
N MET A 299 -15.83 12.69 6.91
CA MET A 299 -15.46 11.28 6.96
C MET A 299 -16.00 10.63 8.23
N ALA A 300 -16.51 9.41 8.10
CA ALA A 300 -16.97 8.60 9.21
C ALA A 300 -16.52 7.14 9.01
N PRO A 301 -16.49 6.32 10.08
CA PRO A 301 -16.42 4.86 9.94
C PRO A 301 -17.50 4.35 8.98
N LEU A 302 -17.31 3.14 8.43
CA LEU A 302 -18.37 2.48 7.67
C LEU A 302 -19.66 2.41 8.50
N ILE A 303 -20.79 2.53 7.81
CA ILE A 303 -22.11 2.22 8.38
C ILE A 303 -22.01 0.85 9.09
N PRO A 304 -22.40 0.76 10.38
CA PRO A 304 -22.41 -0.51 11.07
C PRO A 304 -23.20 -1.55 10.28
N PHE A 305 -22.76 -2.81 10.28
CA PHE A 305 -23.42 -3.81 9.46
C PHE A 305 -24.88 -4.02 9.88
N SER A 306 -25.11 -4.12 11.19
CA SER A 306 -26.42 -4.20 11.81
C SER A 306 -26.35 -3.65 13.24
N LYS A 307 -27.50 -3.39 13.86
CA LYS A 307 -27.58 -2.91 15.24
C LYS A 307 -27.07 -3.95 16.26
N GLU A 308 -27.35 -5.22 16.01
CA GLU A 308 -26.97 -6.34 16.88
C GLU A 308 -25.51 -6.76 16.68
N ASN A 309 -25.03 -6.66 15.44
CA ASN A 309 -23.66 -6.93 15.07
C ASN A 309 -23.14 -5.80 14.16
N PRO A 310 -22.54 -4.74 14.74
CA PRO A 310 -22.04 -3.60 13.96
C PRO A 310 -20.89 -3.98 13.01
N GLY A 311 -20.27 -5.14 13.25
CA GLY A 311 -19.14 -5.61 12.46
C GLY A 311 -17.84 -4.88 12.76
N LYS A 312 -16.76 -5.35 12.13
CA LYS A 312 -15.42 -4.74 12.23
C LYS A 312 -15.16 -3.83 11.04
N GLY A 313 -14.30 -2.83 11.22
CA GLY A 313 -13.81 -2.01 10.12
C GLY A 313 -13.09 -2.86 9.07
N ALA A 314 -13.46 -2.69 7.81
CA ALA A 314 -12.78 -3.36 6.70
C ALA A 314 -11.52 -2.58 6.33
N VAL A 315 -10.48 -3.30 5.90
CA VAL A 315 -9.28 -2.69 5.32
C VAL A 315 -9.57 -2.38 3.87
N SER A 316 -9.25 -1.17 3.43
CA SER A 316 -9.31 -0.77 2.03
C SER A 316 -8.00 -0.11 1.63
N GLY A 317 -7.35 -0.69 0.63
CA GLY A 317 -6.08 -0.21 0.09
C GLY A 317 -4.89 -0.49 1.00
N GLY A 318 -3.90 0.39 0.91
CA GLY A 318 -2.56 0.17 1.44
C GLY A 318 -1.60 -0.29 0.35
N SER A 319 -0.37 0.18 0.47
CA SER A 319 0.73 -0.17 -0.40
C SER A 319 1.97 -0.49 0.42
N SER A 320 2.94 -1.11 -0.25
CA SER A 320 4.23 -1.44 0.34
C SER A 320 5.33 -1.26 -0.70
N PHE A 321 6.57 -1.15 -0.23
CA PHE A 321 7.75 -0.99 -1.07
C PHE A 321 8.48 -2.32 -1.25
N TYR A 322 8.93 -2.57 -2.48
CA TYR A 322 9.60 -3.81 -2.88
C TYR A 322 10.95 -3.46 -3.48
N VAL A 323 11.96 -4.29 -3.20
CA VAL A 323 13.32 -4.15 -3.74
C VAL A 323 13.60 -5.36 -4.65
N PRO A 324 13.66 -5.17 -5.98
CA PRO A 324 13.99 -6.24 -6.92
C PRO A 324 15.44 -6.73 -6.76
N LYS A 325 15.69 -8.01 -7.02
CA LYS A 325 17.06 -8.58 -7.04
C LYS A 325 17.90 -8.12 -8.23
N ASP A 326 17.24 -7.84 -9.36
CA ASP A 326 17.87 -7.29 -10.58
C ASP A 326 18.00 -5.74 -10.55
N ALA A 327 17.81 -5.12 -9.38
CA ALA A 327 18.10 -3.71 -9.16
C ALA A 327 19.60 -3.41 -9.19
N LYS A 328 19.98 -2.15 -9.44
CA LYS A 328 21.40 -1.74 -9.50
C LYS A 328 22.01 -1.52 -8.12
N ASN A 329 21.20 -1.07 -7.16
CA ASN A 329 21.65 -0.67 -5.82
C ASN A 329 20.75 -1.23 -4.71
N PRO A 330 20.46 -2.55 -4.68
CA PRO A 330 19.46 -3.11 -3.76
C PRO A 330 19.83 -2.95 -2.28
N GLN A 331 21.11 -2.97 -1.91
CA GLN A 331 21.49 -2.77 -0.50
C GLN A 331 21.21 -1.32 -0.03
N VAL A 332 21.50 -0.33 -0.88
CA VAL A 332 21.22 1.09 -0.58
C VAL A 332 19.72 1.33 -0.49
N ALA A 333 18.94 0.70 -1.38
CA ALA A 333 17.48 0.76 -1.34
C ALA A 333 16.91 0.20 -0.03
N GLN A 334 17.37 -0.97 0.42
CA GLN A 334 16.93 -1.58 1.69
C GLN A 334 17.28 -0.71 2.91
N GLN A 335 18.49 -0.13 2.95
CA GLN A 335 18.90 0.79 4.02
C GLN A 335 18.06 2.07 4.03
N PHE A 336 17.76 2.63 2.85
CA PHE A 336 16.92 3.81 2.72
C PHE A 336 15.47 3.54 3.14
N LEU A 337 14.85 2.45 2.67
CA LEU A 337 13.49 2.06 3.06
C LEU A 337 13.39 1.81 4.56
N THR A 338 14.40 1.14 5.14
CA THR A 338 14.47 0.92 6.60
C THR A 338 14.39 2.24 7.35
N PHE A 339 15.19 3.23 6.95
CA PHE A 339 15.19 4.55 7.58
C PHE A 339 13.87 5.30 7.35
N MET A 340 13.39 5.35 6.10
CA MET A 340 12.18 6.07 5.72
C MET A 340 10.95 5.63 6.53
N LEU A 341 10.85 4.34 6.85
CA LEU A 341 9.68 3.73 7.47
C LEU A 341 9.79 3.57 9.00
N THR A 342 10.90 4.04 9.60
CA THR A 342 11.15 3.91 11.05
C THR A 342 11.66 5.19 11.71
N ASP A 343 12.21 6.13 10.94
CA ASP A 343 12.64 7.43 11.47
C ASP A 343 11.43 8.33 11.77
N GLU A 344 11.37 8.85 13.00
CA GLU A 344 10.29 9.68 13.50
C GLU A 344 9.96 10.89 12.61
N GLU A 345 10.98 11.54 12.03
CA GLU A 345 10.78 12.71 11.17
C GLU A 345 10.20 12.32 9.80
N CYS A 346 10.62 11.18 9.26
CA CYS A 346 10.02 10.62 8.04
C CYS A 346 8.56 10.22 8.29
N LEU A 347 8.26 9.61 9.44
CA LEU A 347 6.91 9.22 9.83
C LEU A 347 5.99 10.43 10.04
N ALA A 348 6.49 11.49 10.71
CA ALA A 348 5.77 12.75 10.84
C ALA A 348 5.49 13.36 9.46
N ASN A 349 6.50 13.48 8.59
CA ASN A 349 6.34 13.99 7.24
C ASN A 349 5.32 13.17 6.42
N ALA A 350 5.26 11.85 6.59
CA ALA A 350 4.26 11.01 5.94
C ALA A 350 2.84 11.41 6.34
N LEU A 351 2.56 11.57 7.65
CA LEU A 351 1.25 12.00 8.13
C LEU A 351 0.88 13.41 7.67
N GLU A 352 1.84 14.34 7.65
CA GLU A 352 1.61 15.71 7.16
C GLU A 352 1.20 15.75 5.69
N LEU A 353 1.69 14.80 4.89
CA LEU A 353 1.31 14.60 3.49
C LEU A 353 0.02 13.77 3.34
N GLY A 354 -0.57 13.30 4.44
CA GLY A 354 -1.75 12.44 4.48
C GLY A 354 -1.50 11.01 3.97
N VAL A 355 -0.29 10.50 4.16
CA VAL A 355 0.05 9.08 4.03
C VAL A 355 -0.18 8.41 5.38
N ALA A 356 -1.24 7.59 5.46
CA ALA A 356 -1.59 6.86 6.68
C ALA A 356 -0.65 5.66 6.88
N THR A 357 0.47 5.91 7.56
CA THR A 357 1.56 4.94 7.70
C THR A 357 1.11 3.71 8.49
N SER A 358 1.64 2.53 8.15
CA SER A 358 1.41 1.33 8.94
C SER A 358 2.26 1.22 10.21
N ASN A 359 3.24 2.11 10.38
CA ASN A 359 4.05 2.19 11.59
C ASN A 359 3.31 3.05 12.64
N SER A 360 2.88 2.43 13.73
CA SER A 360 2.10 3.04 14.80
C SER A 360 2.81 4.19 15.52
N LEU A 361 4.16 4.26 15.46
CA LEU A 361 4.92 5.38 16.02
C LEU A 361 4.60 6.71 15.33
N ALA A 362 4.19 6.69 14.06
CA ALA A 362 3.79 7.91 13.37
C ALA A 362 2.67 8.64 14.12
N TYR A 363 1.73 7.88 14.71
CA TYR A 363 0.57 8.42 15.43
C TYR A 363 0.88 8.94 16.84
N GLN A 364 2.15 8.90 17.25
CA GLN A 364 2.65 9.52 18.48
C GLN A 364 3.30 10.89 18.21
N THR A 365 3.41 11.30 16.94
CA THR A 365 4.00 12.58 16.53
C THR A 365 2.95 13.70 16.55
N GLU A 366 3.38 14.97 16.66
CA GLU A 366 2.48 16.13 16.57
C GLU A 366 1.72 16.20 15.24
N ALA A 367 2.26 15.60 14.17
CA ALA A 367 1.59 15.53 12.87
C ALA A 367 0.26 14.77 12.94
N ALA A 368 0.13 13.80 13.86
CA ALA A 368 -1.09 13.03 14.06
C ALA A 368 -2.23 13.84 14.70
N GLU A 369 -1.92 14.97 15.35
CA GLU A 369 -2.91 15.85 15.98
C GLU A 369 -3.53 16.84 14.99
N LYS A 370 -2.98 16.94 13.77
CA LYS A 370 -3.48 17.84 12.73
C LYS A 370 -4.83 17.35 12.23
N LYS A 371 -5.84 18.23 12.30
CA LYS A 371 -7.16 17.99 11.71
C LYS A 371 -7.16 18.39 10.23
N PHE A 372 -7.85 17.61 9.42
CA PHE A 372 -8.16 17.97 8.05
C PHE A 372 -9.43 18.83 8.03
N ASP A 373 -9.52 19.75 7.07
CA ASP A 373 -10.71 20.63 6.93
C ASP A 373 -11.96 19.88 6.44
N TYR A 374 -11.77 18.65 5.93
CA TYR A 374 -12.78 17.74 5.39
C TYR A 374 -13.27 16.78 6.45
#